data_AF-A0A9N9EU54-F1
#
_entry.id   AF-A0A9N9EU54-F1
#
_cell.length_a   1.000
_cell.length_b   1.000
_cell.length_c   1.000
_cell.angle_alpha   90.00
_cell.angle_beta   90.00
_cell.angle_gamma   90.00
#
_symmetry.space_group_name_H-M   'P 1'
#
loop_
_entity.id
_entity.type
_entity.pdbx_description
1 polymer ?
#
loop_
_entity_poly.entity_id
_entity_poly.type
_entity_poly.pdbx_seq_one_letter_code
_entity_poly.pdbx_strand_id
1 'polypeptide(L)'
;MAEENLIVFKKSNISPSVFDLILKYIYTGIINANPNDPNVNVLSLLVAADELMLGEYVTLVQDYLLTKETEWLQKNIVHVLNAIFNQDSCSKLREFCLNETCADPNLVFGSDDLSYLNEDIIIYLLKRGDLWMQEIEVWNSLIKWGMAQTPKLGDRQIFEWSFDDFNTLKNTLSHCISLVGFTGISSIDFYYKVWPYKTILPEKIVEEMVRYYMVPGAPVTSAISPVRFPATKLDPNALINSKHVAIISHWYIYISRF
;
A
#
# COMPACT_ATOMS: atom_id res chain seq x y z
N MET A 1 18.31 29.62 46.34
CA MET A 1 18.81 28.88 45.17
C MET A 1 17.64 28.80 44.21
N ALA A 2 17.68 29.60 43.15
CA ALA A 2 16.61 29.63 42.16
C ALA A 2 16.74 28.36 41.31
N GLU A 3 15.76 27.47 41.41
CA GLU A 3 15.57 26.44 40.40
C GLU A 3 15.25 27.17 39.10
N GLU A 4 16.21 27.17 38.17
CA GLU A 4 16.07 27.73 36.84
C GLU A 4 14.84 27.13 36.15
N ASN A 5 14.09 27.94 35.42
CA ASN A 5 12.90 27.56 34.66
C ASN A 5 13.23 26.54 33.56
N LEU A 6 13.43 25.28 33.95
CA LEU A 6 13.68 24.17 33.04
C LEU A 6 12.37 23.77 32.36
N ILE A 7 12.29 24.00 31.04
CA ILE A 7 11.24 23.43 30.21
C ILE A 7 11.65 22.00 29.85
N VAL A 8 10.95 21.01 30.41
CA VAL A 8 11.19 19.59 30.10
C VAL A 8 10.28 19.16 28.95
N PHE A 9 10.89 18.86 27.81
CA PHE A 9 10.18 18.30 26.66
C PHE A 9 10.32 16.78 26.64
N LYS A 10 9.22 16.04 26.80
CA LYS A 10 9.23 14.57 26.81
C LYS A 10 8.78 14.02 25.46
N LYS A 11 9.66 13.30 24.78
CA LYS A 11 9.40 12.61 23.50
C LYS A 11 9.76 11.14 23.61
N SER A 12 8.84 10.34 24.16
CA SER A 12 9.05 8.91 24.41
C SER A 12 9.09 8.05 23.14
N ASN A 13 8.63 8.59 22.01
CA ASN A 13 8.61 7.95 20.72
C ASN A 13 9.91 8.14 19.92
N ILE A 14 10.84 8.98 20.39
CA ILE A 14 12.17 9.16 19.81
C ILE A 14 13.19 8.42 20.69
N SER A 15 13.90 7.45 20.13
CA SER A 15 14.93 6.73 20.89
C SER A 15 16.15 7.61 21.15
N PRO A 16 16.92 7.37 22.24
CA PRO A 16 18.17 8.09 22.49
C PRO A 16 19.16 8.02 21.32
N SER A 17 19.25 6.87 20.64
CA SER A 17 20.15 6.71 19.48
C SER A 17 19.74 7.57 18.28
N VAL A 18 18.45 7.69 18.01
CA VAL A 18 17.92 8.57 16.94
C VAL A 18 18.15 10.03 17.32
N PHE A 19 17.86 10.40 18.57
CA PHE A 19 18.06 11.77 19.04
C PHE A 19 19.53 12.19 19.02
N ASP A 20 20.45 11.29 19.37
CA ASP A 20 21.90 11.55 19.28
C ASP A 20 22.35 11.88 17.86
N LEU A 21 21.82 11.19 16.84
CA LEU A 21 22.11 11.50 15.44
C LEU A 21 21.55 12.86 15.02
N ILE A 22 20.34 13.20 15.50
CA ILE A 22 19.73 14.52 15.28
C ILE A 22 20.56 15.62 15.93
N LEU A 23 21.00 15.43 17.19
CA LEU A 23 21.89 16.37 17.87
C LEU A 23 23.21 16.54 17.11
N LYS A 24 23.83 15.45 16.67
CA LYS A 24 25.06 15.53 15.86
C LYS A 24 24.83 16.38 14.61
N TYR A 25 23.72 16.21 13.90
CA TYR A 25 23.38 17.07 12.77
C TYR A 25 23.23 18.54 13.18
N ILE A 26 22.47 18.85 14.23
CA ILE A 26 22.26 20.23 14.69
C ILE A 26 23.59 20.93 15.03
N TYR A 27 24.53 20.23 15.66
CA TYR A 27 25.81 20.80 16.08
C TYR A 27 26.87 20.86 14.98
N THR A 28 26.79 19.99 13.96
CA THR A 28 27.89 19.83 12.97
C THR A 28 27.47 20.07 11.52
N GLY A 29 26.18 20.07 11.24
CA GLY A 29 25.62 20.06 9.88
C GLY A 29 25.83 18.73 9.13
N ILE A 30 26.41 17.71 9.75
CA ILE A 30 26.72 16.43 9.10
C ILE A 30 25.52 15.48 9.17
N ILE A 31 25.16 14.90 8.01
CA ILE A 31 24.09 13.92 7.91
C ILE A 31 24.68 12.52 8.01
N ASN A 32 24.22 11.75 8.98
CA ASN A 32 24.44 10.32 9.05
C ASN A 32 23.10 9.58 8.94
N ALA A 33 22.76 9.18 7.71
CA ALA A 33 21.48 8.58 7.34
C ALA A 33 21.66 7.35 6.44
N ASN A 34 22.84 6.71 6.44
CA ASN A 34 23.10 5.53 5.64
C ASN A 34 22.23 4.36 6.14
N PRO A 35 21.27 3.87 5.35
CA PRO A 35 20.39 2.79 5.77
C PRO A 35 21.10 1.43 5.95
N ASN A 36 22.30 1.27 5.39
CA ASN A 36 23.10 0.06 5.52
C ASN A 36 23.97 0.03 6.79
N ASP A 37 24.04 1.14 7.54
CA ASP A 37 24.71 1.17 8.85
C ASP A 37 23.77 0.57 9.91
N PRO A 38 24.17 -0.51 10.61
CA PRO A 38 23.32 -1.16 11.61
C PRO A 38 22.98 -0.26 12.81
N ASN A 39 23.72 0.83 13.01
CA ASN A 39 23.47 1.80 14.07
C ASN A 39 22.49 2.91 13.64
N VAL A 40 22.06 2.92 12.38
CA VAL A 40 21.25 3.99 11.79
C VAL A 40 19.88 3.42 11.41
N ASN A 41 18.85 3.88 12.11
CA ASN A 41 17.46 3.66 11.68
C ASN A 41 16.97 4.90 10.92
N VAL A 42 17.20 4.91 9.60
CA VAL A 42 16.87 6.07 8.75
C VAL A 42 15.38 6.43 8.76
N LEU A 43 14.50 5.44 8.90
CA LEU A 43 13.05 5.68 8.94
C LEU A 43 12.65 6.39 10.24
N SER A 44 13.20 5.94 11.37
CA SER A 44 12.96 6.60 12.67
C SER A 44 13.58 8.00 12.70
N LEU A 45 14.71 8.21 12.01
CA LEU A 45 15.32 9.53 11.83
C LEU A 45 14.42 10.47 11.06
N LEU A 46 13.83 10.03 9.94
CA LEU A 46 12.90 10.84 9.15
C LEU A 46 11.67 11.24 9.97
N VAL A 47 11.06 10.29 10.69
CA VAL A 47 9.89 10.55 11.54
C VAL A 47 10.22 11.52 12.67
N ALA A 48 11.34 11.30 13.37
CA ALA A 48 11.76 12.18 14.46
C ALA A 48 12.15 13.58 13.96
N ALA A 49 12.78 13.68 12.79
CA ALA A 49 13.15 14.96 12.20
C ALA A 49 11.91 15.76 11.74
N ASP A 50 10.89 15.11 11.18
CA ASP A 50 9.60 15.75 10.89
C ASP A 50 8.95 16.30 12.17
N GLU A 51 8.86 15.48 13.21
CA GLU A 51 8.23 15.87 14.48
C GLU A 51 8.96 17.01 15.19
N LEU A 52 10.28 17.08 15.05
CA LEU A 52 11.12 18.17 15.56
C LEU A 52 11.19 19.37 14.60
N MET A 53 10.40 19.36 13.52
CA MET A 53 10.32 20.40 12.49
C MET A 53 11.66 20.71 11.81
N LEU A 54 12.51 19.70 11.62
CA LEU A 54 13.81 19.80 10.95
C LEU A 54 13.65 19.59 9.44
N GLY A 55 12.89 20.46 8.78
CA GLY A 55 12.51 20.31 7.37
C GLY A 55 13.70 20.24 6.39
N GLU A 56 14.79 20.97 6.66
CA GLU A 56 16.02 20.90 5.85
C GLU A 56 16.67 19.52 5.95
N TYR A 57 16.78 18.96 7.16
CA TYR A 57 17.30 17.62 7.37
C TYR A 57 16.46 16.57 6.65
N VAL A 58 15.13 16.64 6.78
CA VAL A 58 14.21 15.72 6.11
C VAL A 58 14.38 15.80 4.58
N THR A 59 14.55 17.01 4.04
CA THR A 59 14.79 17.20 2.60
C THR A 59 16.10 16.54 2.15
N LEU A 60 17.18 16.77 2.89
CA LEU A 60 18.50 16.23 2.54
C LEU A 60 18.56 14.70 2.65
N VAL A 61 17.90 14.11 3.67
CA VAL A 61 17.82 12.64 3.81
C VAL A 61 16.96 12.03 2.68
N GLN A 62 15.84 12.65 2.31
CA GLN A 62 15.06 12.19 1.16
C GLN A 62 15.87 12.21 -0.14
N ASP A 63 16.57 13.31 -0.41
CA ASP A 63 17.39 13.45 -1.62
C ASP A 63 18.56 12.43 -1.61
N TYR A 64 19.18 12.16 -0.45
CA TYR A 64 20.17 11.10 -0.30
C TYR A 64 19.60 9.72 -0.66
N LEU A 65 18.48 9.34 -0.06
CA LEU A 65 17.86 8.03 -0.30
C LEU A 65 17.48 7.83 -1.77
N LEU A 66 16.90 8.86 -2.39
CA LEU A 66 16.47 8.83 -3.79
C LEU A 66 17.62 8.81 -4.79
N THR A 67 18.80 9.33 -4.42
CA THR A 67 19.94 9.42 -5.36
C THR A 67 21.01 8.36 -5.14
N LYS A 68 21.13 7.81 -3.93
CA LYS A 68 22.21 6.90 -3.54
C LYS A 68 21.73 5.52 -3.07
N GLU A 69 20.49 5.40 -2.59
CA GLU A 69 19.99 4.20 -1.91
C GLU A 69 18.70 3.66 -2.55
N THR A 70 18.53 3.83 -3.86
CA THR A 70 17.31 3.39 -4.58
C THR A 70 17.07 1.89 -4.49
N GLU A 71 18.13 1.07 -4.57
CA GLU A 71 18.02 -0.38 -4.39
C GLU A 71 17.56 -0.75 -2.97
N TRP A 72 18.05 -0.03 -1.95
CA TRP A 72 17.61 -0.22 -0.58
C TRP A 72 16.13 0.18 -0.42
N LEU A 73 15.72 1.30 -1.03
CA LEU A 73 14.32 1.75 -1.03
C LEU A 73 13.39 0.70 -1.64
N GLN A 74 13.73 0.15 -2.80
CA GLN A 74 12.91 -0.86 -3.46
C GLN A 74 12.78 -2.14 -2.63
N LYS A 75 13.87 -2.58 -1.98
CA LYS A 75 13.85 -3.75 -1.09
C LYS A 75 13.03 -3.54 0.19
N ASN A 76 12.98 -2.30 0.70
CA ASN A 76 12.35 -1.97 1.99
C ASN A 76 11.07 -1.14 1.82
N ILE A 77 10.47 -1.14 0.62
CA ILE A 77 9.42 -0.19 0.24
C ILE A 77 8.19 -0.25 1.16
N VAL A 78 7.85 -1.43 1.67
CA VAL A 78 6.74 -1.62 2.62
C VAL A 78 7.01 -0.89 3.93
N HIS A 79 8.19 -1.07 4.50
CA HIS A 79 8.59 -0.39 5.74
C HIS A 79 8.74 1.13 5.54
N VAL A 80 9.30 1.55 4.40
CA VAL A 80 9.42 2.97 4.04
C VAL A 80 8.04 3.60 3.98
N LEU A 81 7.10 3.03 3.21
CA LEU A 81 5.74 3.55 3.08
C LEU A 81 5.06 3.63 4.45
N ASN A 82 5.13 2.59 5.28
CA ASN A 82 4.56 2.61 6.63
C ASN A 82 5.07 3.76 7.51
N ALA A 83 6.38 4.06 7.43
CA ALA A 83 6.99 5.11 8.23
C ALA A 83 6.57 6.51 7.76
N ILE A 84 6.49 6.73 6.44
CA ILE A 84 6.36 8.07 5.86
C ILE A 84 4.97 8.42 5.32
N PHE A 85 4.03 7.46 5.29
CA PHE A 85 2.74 7.67 4.61
C PHE A 85 1.99 8.90 5.15
N ASN A 86 1.98 9.06 6.48
CA ASN A 86 1.32 10.16 7.17
C ASN A 86 2.25 11.35 7.47
N GLN A 87 3.49 11.37 6.95
CA GLN A 87 4.48 12.41 7.22
C GLN A 87 4.49 13.43 6.07
N ASP A 88 3.88 14.60 6.26
CA ASP A 88 3.70 15.57 5.18
C ASP A 88 5.03 16.08 4.58
N SER A 89 6.08 16.23 5.40
CA SER A 89 7.42 16.63 4.94
C SER A 89 8.11 15.60 4.05
N CYS A 90 7.68 14.33 4.10
CA CYS A 90 8.25 13.22 3.34
C CYS A 90 7.56 12.99 1.98
N SER A 91 6.91 14.02 1.43
CA SER A 91 6.12 13.92 0.21
C SER A 91 6.90 13.42 -1.00
N LYS A 92 8.15 13.89 -1.21
CA LYS A 92 8.99 13.46 -2.34
C LYS A 92 9.23 11.95 -2.31
N LEU A 93 9.67 11.43 -1.16
CA LEU A 93 9.96 10.01 -0.99
C LEU A 93 8.68 9.17 -1.04
N ARG A 94 7.59 9.66 -0.44
CA ARG A 94 6.28 9.00 -0.48
C ARG A 94 5.77 8.87 -1.92
N GLU A 95 5.81 9.95 -2.70
CA GLU A 95 5.39 9.94 -4.10
C GLU A 95 6.24 9.00 -4.96
N PHE A 96 7.55 8.99 -4.74
CA PHE A 96 8.45 8.04 -5.39
C PHE A 96 8.03 6.59 -5.12
N CYS A 97 7.94 6.19 -3.84
CA CYS A 97 7.56 4.82 -3.47
C CYS A 97 6.17 4.43 -4.00
N LEU A 98 5.19 5.33 -3.94
CA LEU A 98 3.85 5.06 -4.47
C LEU A 98 3.86 4.89 -5.99
N ASN A 99 4.64 5.69 -6.72
CA ASN A 99 4.74 5.60 -8.17
C ASN A 99 5.48 4.33 -8.61
N GLU A 100 6.58 3.97 -7.93
CA GLU A 100 7.29 2.70 -8.15
C GLU A 100 6.35 1.51 -7.91
N THR A 101 5.59 1.53 -6.81
CA THR A 101 4.61 0.48 -6.50
C THR A 101 3.51 0.38 -7.56
N CYS A 102 3.04 1.50 -8.11
CA CYS A 102 2.02 1.47 -9.15
C CYS A 102 2.56 0.93 -10.48
N ALA A 103 3.83 1.20 -10.78
CA ALA A 103 4.51 0.69 -11.97
C ALA A 103 4.88 -0.79 -11.85
N ASP A 104 5.35 -1.24 -10.69
CA ASP A 104 5.59 -2.65 -10.36
C ASP A 104 4.96 -3.02 -9.02
N PRO A 105 3.67 -3.45 -9.03
CA PRO A 105 2.95 -3.83 -7.81
C PRO A 105 3.60 -4.97 -7.02
N ASN A 106 4.45 -5.79 -7.66
CA ASN A 106 5.13 -6.90 -6.99
C ASN A 106 6.10 -6.41 -5.91
N LEU A 107 6.62 -5.18 -6.01
CA LEU A 107 7.48 -4.57 -4.98
C LEU A 107 6.79 -4.53 -3.60
N VAL A 108 5.47 -4.37 -3.57
CA VAL A 108 4.68 -4.33 -2.34
C VAL A 108 3.83 -5.59 -2.19
N PHE A 109 2.97 -5.88 -3.16
CA PHE A 109 1.97 -6.95 -3.07
C PHE A 109 2.57 -8.36 -3.24
N GLY A 110 3.75 -8.45 -3.86
CA GLY A 110 4.54 -9.68 -3.95
C GLY A 110 5.52 -9.87 -2.80
N SER A 111 5.72 -8.85 -1.96
CA SER A 111 6.67 -8.90 -0.85
C SER A 111 6.22 -9.85 0.27
N ASP A 112 7.20 -10.42 0.97
CA ASP A 112 6.97 -11.14 2.22
C ASP A 112 6.55 -10.19 3.34
N ASP A 113 6.95 -8.92 3.24
CA ASP A 113 6.62 -7.87 4.22
C ASP A 113 5.23 -7.28 4.04
N LEU A 114 4.42 -7.74 3.06
CA LEU A 114 3.07 -7.23 2.81
C LEU A 114 2.22 -7.19 4.09
N SER A 115 2.37 -8.19 4.97
CA SER A 115 1.64 -8.27 6.25
C SER A 115 1.91 -7.10 7.20
N TYR A 116 3.03 -6.38 7.05
CA TYR A 116 3.32 -5.20 7.85
C TYR A 116 2.66 -3.94 7.30
N LEU A 117 2.19 -3.94 6.05
CA LEU A 117 1.63 -2.76 5.40
C LEU A 117 0.31 -2.32 6.06
N ASN A 118 0.23 -1.04 6.44
CA ASN A 118 -0.97 -0.46 7.02
C ASN A 118 -2.15 -0.47 6.04
N GLU A 119 -3.37 -0.71 6.55
CA GLU A 119 -4.59 -0.79 5.74
C GLU A 119 -4.84 0.48 4.92
N ASP A 120 -4.61 1.67 5.50
CA ASP A 120 -4.78 2.95 4.81
C ASP A 120 -3.95 3.06 3.53
N ILE A 121 -2.75 2.47 3.53
CA ILE A 121 -1.85 2.46 2.37
C ILE A 121 -2.39 1.52 1.29
N ILE A 122 -2.90 0.35 1.70
CA ILE A 122 -3.57 -0.59 0.77
C ILE A 122 -4.77 0.09 0.14
N ILE A 123 -5.65 0.68 0.95
CA ILE A 123 -6.83 1.42 0.47
C ILE A 123 -6.41 2.52 -0.51
N TYR A 124 -5.36 3.27 -0.19
CA TYR A 124 -4.84 4.32 -1.06
C TYR A 124 -4.35 3.76 -2.39
N LEU A 125 -3.52 2.71 -2.38
CA LEU A 125 -3.02 2.04 -3.59
C LEU A 125 -4.15 1.48 -4.43
N LEU A 126 -5.16 0.84 -3.81
CA LEU A 126 -6.31 0.29 -4.53
C LEU A 126 -7.20 1.38 -5.15
N LYS A 127 -7.24 2.58 -4.59
CA LYS A 127 -7.97 3.71 -5.19
C LYS A 127 -7.24 4.32 -6.39
N ARG A 128 -5.96 3.99 -6.60
CA ARG A 128 -5.19 4.53 -7.72
C ARG A 128 -5.55 3.83 -9.02
N GLY A 129 -5.94 4.63 -10.02
CA GLY A 129 -6.23 4.14 -11.37
C GLY A 129 -4.99 3.74 -12.19
N ASP A 130 -3.78 4.07 -11.71
CA ASP A 130 -2.51 3.71 -12.34
C ASP A 130 -1.83 2.49 -11.67
N LEU A 131 -2.49 1.80 -10.74
CA LEU A 131 -2.00 0.54 -10.17
C LEU A 131 -2.12 -0.59 -11.21
N TRP A 132 -0.98 -1.06 -11.73
CA TRP A 132 -0.91 -2.04 -12.80
C TRP A 132 -0.95 -3.50 -12.32
N MET A 133 -2.07 -3.89 -11.72
CA MET A 133 -2.26 -5.20 -11.10
C MET A 133 -3.57 -5.83 -11.58
N GLN A 134 -3.58 -7.13 -11.88
CA GLN A 134 -4.84 -7.78 -12.25
C GLN A 134 -5.76 -7.87 -11.03
N GLU A 135 -7.07 -7.73 -11.25
CA GLU A 135 -8.05 -7.77 -10.15
C GLU A 135 -8.01 -9.08 -9.35
N ILE A 136 -7.63 -10.19 -10.00
CA ILE A 136 -7.43 -11.46 -9.30
C ILE A 136 -6.17 -11.46 -8.42
N GLU A 137 -5.10 -10.79 -8.85
CA GLU A 137 -3.89 -10.64 -8.05
C GLU A 137 -4.19 -9.74 -6.84
N VAL A 138 -4.92 -8.63 -7.05
CA VAL A 138 -5.40 -7.77 -5.96
C VAL A 138 -6.17 -8.58 -4.92
N TRP A 139 -7.13 -9.39 -5.38
CA TRP A 139 -7.91 -10.28 -4.50
C TRP A 139 -7.00 -11.23 -3.71
N ASN A 140 -6.07 -11.92 -4.37
CA ASN A 140 -5.17 -12.85 -3.70
C ASN A 140 -4.29 -12.16 -2.65
N SER A 141 -3.77 -10.97 -2.95
CA SER A 141 -2.94 -10.20 -2.02
C SER A 141 -3.76 -9.68 -0.83
N LEU A 142 -5.02 -9.27 -1.03
CA LEU A 142 -5.91 -8.90 0.06
C LEU A 142 -6.22 -10.08 0.98
N ILE A 143 -6.46 -11.27 0.43
CA ILE A 143 -6.65 -12.48 1.24
C ILE A 143 -5.37 -12.81 2.02
N LYS A 144 -4.19 -12.79 1.38
CA LYS A 144 -2.89 -13.01 2.04
C LYS A 144 -2.69 -12.02 3.20
N TRP A 145 -2.93 -10.74 2.95
CA TRP A 145 -2.81 -9.69 3.95
C TRP A 145 -3.81 -9.86 5.10
N GLY A 146 -5.09 -10.08 4.79
CA GLY A 146 -6.15 -10.22 5.79
C GLY A 146 -5.98 -11.45 6.68
N MET A 147 -5.47 -12.55 6.13
CA MET A 147 -5.10 -13.74 6.91
C MET A 147 -3.94 -13.44 7.86
N ALA A 148 -2.91 -12.70 7.41
CA ALA A 148 -1.79 -12.31 8.26
C ALA A 148 -2.22 -11.36 9.41
N GLN A 149 -3.22 -10.50 9.17
CA GLN A 149 -3.82 -9.67 10.24
C GLN A 149 -4.68 -10.45 11.22
N THR A 150 -4.97 -11.73 10.94
CA THR A 150 -5.84 -12.55 11.77
C THR A 150 -5.06 -13.76 12.29
N PRO A 151 -4.29 -13.63 13.40
CA PRO A 151 -3.39 -14.67 13.90
C PRO A 151 -4.06 -16.03 14.16
N LYS A 152 -5.37 -16.03 14.45
CA LYS A 152 -6.15 -17.25 14.65
C LYS A 152 -6.30 -18.08 13.37
N LEU A 153 -6.27 -17.46 12.18
CA LEU A 153 -6.46 -18.14 10.90
C LEU A 153 -5.20 -18.92 10.50
N GLY A 154 -4.01 -18.41 10.80
CA GLY A 154 -2.73 -19.10 10.55
C GLY A 154 -2.66 -19.76 9.17
N ASP A 155 -2.10 -20.96 9.13
CA ASP A 155 -2.00 -21.79 7.91
C ASP A 155 -3.20 -22.74 7.72
N ARG A 156 -4.32 -22.51 8.42
CA ARG A 156 -5.49 -23.41 8.34
C ARG A 156 -6.12 -23.34 6.97
N GLN A 157 -6.50 -24.50 6.42
CA GLN A 157 -7.21 -24.56 5.16
C GLN A 157 -8.63 -24.01 5.31
N ILE A 158 -9.17 -23.40 4.26
CA ILE A 158 -10.49 -22.73 4.27
C ILE A 158 -11.62 -23.67 4.78
N PHE A 159 -11.54 -24.97 4.49
CA PHE A 159 -12.57 -25.92 4.95
C PHE A 159 -12.56 -26.17 6.46
N GLU A 160 -11.49 -25.79 7.17
CA GLU A 160 -11.35 -25.87 8.63
C GLU A 160 -11.88 -24.62 9.32
N TRP A 161 -12.32 -23.63 8.57
CA TRP A 161 -12.75 -22.34 9.11
C TRP A 161 -14.15 -22.40 9.68
N SER A 162 -14.29 -21.86 10.89
CA SER A 162 -15.57 -21.63 11.53
C SER A 162 -16.27 -20.39 10.96
N PHE A 163 -17.53 -20.19 11.31
CA PHE A 163 -18.25 -18.96 10.96
C PHE A 163 -17.57 -17.71 11.54
N ASP A 164 -17.01 -17.80 12.75
CA ASP A 164 -16.30 -16.71 13.42
C ASP A 164 -14.98 -16.37 12.72
N ASP A 165 -14.31 -17.38 12.16
CA ASP A 165 -13.10 -17.21 11.34
C ASP A 165 -13.40 -16.35 10.09
N PHE A 166 -14.47 -16.68 9.35
CA PHE A 166 -14.92 -15.88 8.22
C PHE A 166 -15.35 -14.48 8.62
N ASN A 167 -16.08 -14.32 9.74
CA ASN A 167 -16.49 -13.00 10.22
C ASN A 167 -15.29 -12.11 10.60
N THR A 168 -14.25 -12.71 11.18
CA THR A 168 -13.05 -11.96 11.53
C THR A 168 -12.36 -11.43 10.27
N LEU A 169 -12.15 -12.29 9.26
CA LEU A 169 -11.58 -11.87 7.98
C LEU A 169 -12.45 -10.82 7.27
N LYS A 170 -13.79 -11.00 7.30
CA LYS A 170 -14.74 -10.05 6.74
C LYS A 170 -14.59 -8.66 7.33
N ASN A 171 -14.45 -8.57 8.65
CA ASN A 171 -14.28 -7.28 9.33
C ASN A 171 -12.94 -6.64 8.94
N THR A 172 -11.85 -7.43 8.94
CA THR A 172 -10.51 -7.00 8.52
C THR A 172 -10.47 -6.46 7.09
N LEU A 173 -11.20 -7.07 6.16
CA LEU A 173 -11.19 -6.69 4.75
C LEU A 173 -12.33 -5.76 4.33
N SER A 174 -13.19 -5.36 5.27
CA SER A 174 -14.45 -4.68 4.96
C SER A 174 -14.27 -3.39 4.14
N HIS A 175 -13.22 -2.60 4.42
CA HIS A 175 -12.91 -1.37 3.68
C HIS A 175 -12.26 -1.63 2.32
N CYS A 176 -11.55 -2.76 2.17
CA CYS A 176 -10.82 -3.13 0.96
C CYS A 176 -11.68 -3.88 -0.06
N ILE A 177 -12.63 -4.72 0.36
CA ILE A 177 -13.45 -5.56 -0.53
C ILE A 177 -14.18 -4.72 -1.58
N SER A 178 -14.71 -3.55 -1.18
CA SER A 178 -15.43 -2.66 -2.09
C SER A 178 -14.56 -2.05 -3.20
N LEU A 179 -13.23 -2.09 -3.03
CA LEU A 179 -12.25 -1.54 -3.98
C LEU A 179 -11.75 -2.58 -4.98
N VAL A 180 -12.21 -3.82 -4.89
CA VAL A 180 -11.90 -4.90 -5.85
C VAL A 180 -12.86 -4.81 -7.04
N GLY A 181 -12.31 -4.70 -8.24
CA GLY A 181 -13.07 -4.72 -9.48
C GLY A 181 -13.45 -6.13 -9.88
N PHE A 182 -14.38 -6.78 -9.18
CA PHE A 182 -14.74 -8.19 -9.39
C PHE A 182 -15.11 -8.52 -10.85
N THR A 183 -15.65 -7.57 -11.61
CA THR A 183 -15.94 -7.74 -13.05
C THR A 183 -14.70 -7.99 -13.91
N GLY A 184 -13.52 -7.57 -13.44
CA GLY A 184 -12.23 -7.82 -14.07
C GLY A 184 -11.65 -9.20 -13.75
N ILE A 185 -12.32 -9.99 -12.91
CA ILE A 185 -11.92 -11.36 -12.59
C ILE A 185 -12.58 -12.31 -13.61
N SER A 186 -11.86 -13.34 -14.06
CA SER A 186 -12.43 -14.35 -14.96
C SER A 186 -13.45 -15.24 -14.23
N SER A 187 -14.41 -15.84 -14.92
CA SER A 187 -15.37 -16.77 -14.29
C SER A 187 -14.67 -17.96 -13.62
N ILE A 188 -13.57 -18.42 -14.21
CA ILE A 188 -12.73 -19.51 -13.70
C ILE A 188 -12.07 -19.08 -12.39
N ASP A 189 -11.38 -17.93 -12.38
CA ASP A 189 -10.73 -17.42 -11.17
C ASP A 189 -11.75 -17.07 -10.09
N PHE A 190 -12.91 -16.52 -10.47
CA PHE A 190 -13.98 -16.25 -9.54
C PHE A 190 -14.44 -17.53 -8.85
N TYR A 191 -14.68 -18.60 -9.61
CA TYR A 191 -15.11 -19.89 -9.04
C TYR A 191 -14.04 -20.54 -8.15
N TYR A 192 -12.77 -20.54 -8.55
CA TYR A 192 -11.73 -21.28 -7.81
C TYR A 192 -11.08 -20.46 -6.68
N LYS A 193 -11.02 -19.13 -6.78
CA LYS A 193 -10.26 -18.27 -5.86
C LYS A 193 -11.12 -17.30 -5.06
N VAL A 194 -12.25 -16.84 -5.60
CA VAL A 194 -13.15 -15.89 -4.92
C VAL A 194 -14.29 -16.60 -4.19
N TRP A 195 -14.96 -17.53 -4.87
CA TRP A 195 -16.11 -18.27 -4.35
C TRP A 195 -15.88 -19.02 -3.02
N PRO A 196 -14.69 -19.60 -2.74
CA PRO A 196 -14.42 -20.20 -1.43
C PRO A 196 -14.63 -19.23 -0.25
N TYR A 197 -14.50 -17.93 -0.51
CA TYR A 197 -14.67 -16.85 0.46
C TYR A 197 -15.99 -16.09 0.28
N LYS A 198 -16.98 -16.63 -0.42
CA LYS A 198 -18.26 -15.91 -0.68
C LYS A 198 -18.96 -15.38 0.58
N THR A 199 -18.69 -15.97 1.75
CA THR A 199 -19.24 -15.59 3.06
C THR A 199 -18.76 -14.21 3.54
N ILE A 200 -17.56 -13.78 3.14
CA ILE A 200 -17.03 -12.46 3.49
C ILE A 200 -17.50 -11.36 2.54
N LEU A 201 -17.99 -11.73 1.36
CA LEU A 201 -18.46 -10.79 0.35
C LEU A 201 -19.87 -10.28 0.69
N PRO A 202 -20.18 -9.01 0.39
CA PRO A 202 -21.55 -8.53 0.37
C PRO A 202 -22.41 -9.35 -0.59
N GLU A 203 -23.62 -9.75 -0.15
CA GLU A 203 -24.55 -10.58 -0.93
C GLU A 203 -24.84 -10.00 -2.32
N LYS A 204 -24.99 -8.67 -2.40
CA LYS A 204 -25.17 -7.93 -3.66
C LYS A 204 -24.04 -8.17 -4.67
N ILE A 205 -22.79 -8.23 -4.21
CA ILE A 205 -21.64 -8.49 -5.10
C ILE A 205 -21.72 -9.92 -5.62
N VAL A 206 -22.03 -10.89 -4.75
CA VAL A 206 -22.15 -12.30 -5.14
C VAL A 206 -23.25 -12.50 -6.18
N GLU A 207 -24.44 -11.95 -5.94
CA GLU A 207 -25.57 -12.06 -6.87
C GLU A 207 -25.27 -11.41 -8.23
N GLU A 208 -24.66 -10.22 -8.22
CA GLU A 208 -24.29 -9.51 -9.44
C GLU A 208 -23.24 -10.27 -10.24
N MET A 209 -22.22 -10.84 -9.59
CA MET A 209 -21.19 -11.64 -10.26
C MET A 209 -21.74 -12.95 -10.83
N VAL A 210 -22.62 -13.63 -10.09
CA VAL A 210 -23.31 -14.83 -10.60
C VAL A 210 -24.13 -14.48 -11.84
N ARG A 211 -24.91 -13.39 -11.79
CA ARG A 211 -25.68 -12.90 -12.94
C ARG A 211 -24.78 -12.54 -14.12
N TYR A 212 -23.68 -11.83 -13.88
CA TYR A 212 -22.71 -11.41 -14.91
C TYR A 212 -22.15 -12.61 -15.69
N TYR A 213 -21.81 -13.71 -15.01
CA TYR A 213 -21.27 -14.90 -15.69
C TYR A 213 -22.34 -15.83 -16.27
N MET A 214 -23.54 -15.88 -15.70
CA MET A 214 -24.59 -16.82 -16.12
C MET A 214 -25.53 -16.28 -17.20
N VAL A 215 -25.71 -14.97 -17.28
CA VAL A 215 -26.67 -14.34 -18.20
C VAL A 215 -25.92 -13.55 -19.28
N PRO A 216 -25.87 -14.06 -20.53
CA PRO A 216 -25.21 -13.36 -21.63
C PRO A 216 -25.79 -11.96 -21.83
N GLY A 217 -24.93 -10.95 -21.86
CA GLY A 217 -25.33 -9.55 -22.07
C GLY A 217 -26.02 -8.88 -20.87
N ALA A 218 -25.97 -9.47 -19.67
CA ALA A 218 -26.49 -8.82 -18.49
C ALA A 218 -25.75 -7.49 -18.22
N PRO A 219 -26.47 -6.38 -18.04
CA PRO A 219 -25.83 -5.12 -17.69
C PRO A 219 -25.24 -5.22 -16.30
N VAL A 220 -23.99 -4.77 -16.15
CA VAL A 220 -23.36 -4.55 -14.84
C VAL A 220 -23.99 -3.30 -14.24
N THR A 221 -24.69 -3.46 -13.12
CA THR A 221 -25.57 -2.42 -12.56
C THR A 221 -24.91 -1.56 -11.50
N SER A 222 -23.81 -1.98 -10.89
CA SER A 222 -23.21 -1.21 -9.80
C SER A 222 -22.03 -0.33 -10.22
N ALA A 223 -21.83 0.72 -9.41
CA ALA A 223 -20.66 1.58 -9.35
C ALA A 223 -19.42 0.80 -8.86
N ILE A 224 -19.12 -0.32 -9.52
CA ILE A 224 -17.94 -1.14 -9.28
C ILE A 224 -16.74 -0.31 -9.70
N SER A 225 -15.71 -0.28 -8.85
CA SER A 225 -14.45 0.38 -9.16
C SER A 225 -14.02 0.03 -10.59
N PRO A 226 -13.60 1.03 -11.39
CA PRO A 226 -13.11 0.76 -12.73
C PRO A 226 -12.05 -0.33 -12.66
N VAL A 227 -12.20 -1.36 -13.51
CA VAL A 227 -11.25 -2.47 -13.60
C VAL A 227 -9.87 -1.89 -13.85
N ARG A 228 -8.90 -2.20 -12.96
CA ARG A 228 -7.50 -1.87 -13.21
C ARG A 228 -7.05 -2.63 -14.45
N PHE A 229 -6.39 -1.91 -15.36
CA PHE A 229 -6.05 -2.49 -16.66
C PHE A 229 -5.16 -3.72 -16.48
N PRO A 230 -5.36 -4.77 -17.31
CA PRO A 230 -4.45 -5.89 -17.29
C PRO A 230 -3.04 -5.39 -17.53
N ALA A 231 -2.09 -5.89 -16.75
CA ALA A 231 -0.66 -5.69 -16.92
C ALA A 231 -0.17 -6.35 -18.22
N THR A 232 -0.68 -5.94 -19.39
CA THR A 232 0.10 -6.06 -20.61
C THR A 232 1.26 -5.10 -20.44
N LYS A 233 2.44 -5.64 -20.05
CA LYS A 233 3.70 -4.89 -19.98
C LYS A 233 3.76 -3.95 -21.19
N LEU A 234 3.55 -2.65 -20.98
CA LEU A 234 3.82 -1.70 -22.05
C LEU A 234 5.32 -1.78 -22.34
N ASP A 235 5.67 -1.68 -23.61
CA ASP A 235 7.07 -1.52 -24.01
C ASP A 235 7.63 -0.29 -23.25
N PRO A 236 8.76 -0.42 -22.52
CA PRO A 236 9.39 0.72 -21.85
C PRO A 236 9.76 1.86 -22.80
N ASN A 237 9.86 1.60 -24.12
CA ASN A 237 10.09 2.60 -25.15
C ASN A 237 8.80 3.17 -25.78
N ALA A 238 7.62 2.73 -25.32
CA ALA A 238 6.35 3.26 -25.82
C ALA A 238 6.16 4.72 -25.40
N LEU A 239 5.70 5.55 -26.33
CA LEU A 239 5.33 6.96 -26.07
C LEU A 239 4.20 7.09 -25.01
N ILE A 240 3.44 6.01 -24.83
CA ILE A 240 2.33 5.90 -23.89
C ILE A 240 2.83 5.13 -22.67
N ASN A 241 2.90 5.81 -21.52
CA ASN A 241 3.24 5.20 -20.24
C ASN A 241 1.99 4.82 -19.43
N SER A 242 2.19 4.27 -18.24
CA SER A 242 1.12 3.83 -17.34
C SER A 242 0.11 4.92 -16.99
N LYS A 243 0.59 6.14 -16.74
CA LYS A 243 -0.27 7.30 -16.46
C LYS A 243 -1.11 7.66 -17.68
N HIS A 244 -0.55 7.58 -18.89
CA HIS A 244 -1.30 7.84 -20.12
C HIS A 244 -2.38 6.77 -20.37
N VAL A 245 -2.11 5.48 -20.15
CA VAL A 245 -3.13 4.42 -20.28
C VAL A 245 -4.25 4.59 -19.25
N ALA A 246 -3.91 4.91 -18.00
CA ALA A 246 -4.90 5.19 -16.97
C ALA A 246 -5.80 6.37 -17.34
N ILE A 247 -5.29 7.43 -17.98
CA ILE A 247 -6.12 8.56 -18.42
C ILE A 247 -7.00 8.18 -19.60
N ILE A 248 -6.42 7.56 -20.64
CA ILE A 248 -7.15 7.19 -21.88
C ILE A 248 -8.28 6.20 -21.59
N SER A 249 -8.06 5.29 -20.64
CA SER A 249 -9.06 4.30 -20.27
C SER A 249 -10.29 4.89 -19.57
N HIS A 250 -10.12 5.89 -18.73
CA HIS A 250 -11.24 6.62 -18.15
C HIS A 250 -12.12 7.24 -19.25
N TRP A 251 -11.54 7.63 -20.38
CA TRP A 251 -12.30 8.13 -21.54
C TRP A 251 -13.09 7.02 -22.21
N TYR A 252 -12.51 5.83 -22.37
CA TYR A 252 -13.21 4.68 -22.98
C TYR A 252 -14.44 4.26 -22.15
N ILE A 253 -14.29 4.18 -20.82
CA ILE A 253 -15.40 3.85 -19.90
C ILE A 253 -16.49 4.93 -19.93
N TYR A 254 -16.12 6.20 -20.11
CA TYR A 254 -17.08 7.30 -20.22
C TYR A 254 -17.85 7.26 -21.54
N ILE A 255 -17.19 6.89 -22.65
CA ILE A 255 -17.80 6.78 -23.97
C ILE A 255 -18.70 5.55 -24.08
N SER A 256 -18.36 4.43 -23.45
CA SER A 256 -19.18 3.20 -23.47
C SER A 256 -20.45 3.25 -22.63
N ARG A 257 -20.71 4.38 -21.94
CA ARG A 257 -21.92 4.64 -21.14
C ARG A 257 -22.99 5.45 -21.89
N PHE A 258 -22.77 5.76 -23.17
CA PHE A 258 -23.73 6.37 -24.09
C PHE A 258 -24.05 5.42 -25.25
#